data_AF-A0A6A4EXF0-F1
#
_entry.id   AF-A0A6A4EXF0-F1
#
_cell.length_a   1.000
_cell.length_b   1.000
_cell.length_c   1.000
_cell.angle_alpha   90.00
_cell.angle_beta   90.00
_cell.angle_gamma   90.00
#
_symmetry.space_group_name_H-M   'P 1'
#
loop_
_entity.id
_entity.type
_entity.pdbx_description
1 polymer ?
#
loop_
_entity_poly.entity_id
_entity_poly.type
_entity_poly.pdbx_seq_one_letter_code
_entity_poly.pdbx_strand_id
1 'polypeptide(L)'
;MQDQKIDVEPETAHRVGAPGKKSVHRRKELCTGIMLLPALVLALIGLVAFDVIMETNIIARVPAAMLASDAEICTPTVVNASAIEYHSGHRYYDELKSLTIPVPVFHDDHTKLCSKKSRIQAKYEYCLPISGRKDSPFCTAADRMDLLDLRSSKSICYASVLHMLLLEVFEELQATGNIPFLAFGSLLGAVRNGSVIPFTEDVDIGFVGEMVTQDTLRLRLRKKGYHMFFMDIWRVCVAPTHPLAGHLYDPNLPLTNNFAVPYVDLYMMKQTDDGDWDLEELDGSNGCILPGNKVQPFSQVAINGMPFDTVADPEFFLKEAYGDDYMTPKPRDE
;
A
#
# COMPACT_ATOMS: atom_id res chain seq x y z
N MET A 1 -59.65 2.39 45.77
CA MET A 1 -58.48 3.22 46.09
C MET A 1 -58.11 3.95 44.81
N GLN A 2 -58.88 4.97 44.40
CA GLN A 2 -58.76 6.40 44.76
C GLN A 2 -57.38 6.96 44.37
N ASP A 3 -57.29 7.72 43.27
CA ASP A 3 -57.47 9.19 43.16
C ASP A 3 -56.34 9.94 43.91
N GLN A 4 -55.68 10.98 43.41
CA GLN A 4 -56.23 12.17 42.77
C GLN A 4 -55.12 13.08 42.21
N LYS A 5 -55.47 13.83 41.16
CA LYS A 5 -54.84 15.07 40.65
C LYS A 5 -55.08 16.22 41.64
N ILE A 6 -54.30 17.31 41.59
CA ILE A 6 -54.78 18.73 41.58
C ILE A 6 -53.60 19.73 41.68
N ASP A 7 -53.70 20.75 40.83
CA ASP A 7 -52.92 21.98 40.68
C ASP A 7 -53.15 23.01 41.81
N VAL A 8 -52.40 24.13 41.71
CA VAL A 8 -52.80 25.56 41.90
C VAL A 8 -51.90 26.35 42.86
N GLU A 9 -51.10 27.26 42.26
CA GLU A 9 -50.90 28.73 42.48
C GLU A 9 -51.60 29.46 43.67
N PRO A 10 -51.51 30.80 43.86
CA PRO A 10 -50.56 31.88 43.46
C PRO A 10 -50.27 32.86 44.65
N GLU A 11 -49.68 34.04 44.38
CA GLU A 11 -49.94 35.39 45.00
C GLU A 11 -48.73 36.32 44.72
N THR A 12 -48.76 37.64 44.46
CA THR A 12 -49.76 38.73 44.36
C THR A 12 -49.04 39.95 43.71
N ALA A 13 -49.62 40.67 42.74
CA ALA A 13 -50.33 41.96 42.82
C ALA A 13 -49.48 43.20 43.26
N HIS A 14 -49.62 44.46 42.79
CA HIS A 14 -50.50 45.16 41.85
C HIS A 14 -50.05 46.65 41.76
N ARG A 15 -50.49 47.34 40.68
CA ARG A 15 -51.00 48.75 40.57
C ARG A 15 -50.31 49.59 39.48
N VAL A 16 -50.94 50.52 38.76
CA VAL A 16 -52.30 50.83 38.23
C VAL A 16 -52.15 52.22 37.58
N GLY A 17 -52.80 52.52 36.44
CA GLY A 17 -53.11 53.91 36.05
C GLY A 17 -53.05 54.27 34.57
N ALA A 18 -54.17 54.13 33.86
CA ALA A 18 -54.50 54.85 32.60
C ALA A 18 -55.17 56.21 32.95
N PRO A 19 -55.53 57.18 32.05
CA PRO A 19 -56.17 56.95 30.72
C PRO A 19 -56.03 58.01 29.58
N GLY A 20 -56.36 57.59 28.35
CA GLY A 20 -57.37 58.23 27.47
C GLY A 20 -57.02 59.41 26.53
N LYS A 21 -57.26 59.24 25.22
CA LYS A 21 -58.28 59.95 24.40
C LYS A 21 -58.11 59.71 22.88
N LYS A 22 -59.24 59.61 22.17
CA LYS A 22 -59.39 59.54 20.70
C LYS A 22 -59.31 60.92 20.05
N SER A 23 -58.80 61.02 18.81
CA SER A 23 -59.34 61.94 17.81
C SER A 23 -59.06 61.44 16.38
N VAL A 24 -59.94 61.83 15.47
CA VAL A 24 -60.04 61.45 14.05
C VAL A 24 -59.93 62.76 13.24
N HIS A 25 -59.04 62.84 12.23
CA HIS A 25 -59.34 63.26 10.84
C HIS A 25 -58.12 63.69 9.99
N ARG A 26 -58.26 63.38 8.69
CA ARG A 26 -57.74 64.06 7.46
C ARG A 26 -56.29 63.84 6.97
N ARG A 27 -56.19 62.87 6.05
CA ARG A 27 -55.82 62.96 4.61
C ARG A 27 -54.79 64.02 4.13
N LYS A 28 -53.91 63.51 3.24
CA LYS A 28 -52.77 64.09 2.48
C LYS A 28 -51.45 63.81 3.22
N GLU A 29 -50.44 63.11 2.67
CA GLU A 29 -49.93 63.11 1.30
C GLU A 29 -49.43 61.73 0.85
N LEU A 30 -49.58 61.50 -0.45
CA LEU A 30 -49.07 60.38 -1.22
C LEU A 30 -47.66 60.75 -1.72
N CYS A 31 -46.83 59.74 -1.99
CA CYS A 31 -45.58 59.80 -2.80
C CYS A 31 -44.26 60.13 -2.07
N THR A 32 -43.74 59.20 -1.27
CA THR A 32 -42.28 59.08 -1.06
C THR A 32 -41.81 57.65 -0.71
N GLY A 33 -42.68 56.64 -0.81
CA GLY A 33 -42.35 55.24 -0.47
C GLY A 33 -42.07 54.30 -1.64
N ILE A 34 -42.44 54.67 -2.88
CA ILE A 34 -42.41 53.74 -4.03
C ILE A 34 -41.04 53.70 -4.74
N MET A 35 -40.17 54.70 -4.52
CA MET A 35 -38.82 54.74 -5.12
C MET A 35 -37.71 54.19 -4.21
N LEU A 36 -37.98 53.98 -2.91
CA LEU A 36 -36.98 53.50 -1.95
C LEU A 36 -36.65 52.00 -2.11
N LEU A 37 -37.67 51.18 -2.39
CA LEU A 37 -37.50 49.73 -2.57
C LEU A 37 -36.68 49.37 -3.83
N PRO A 38 -36.97 49.93 -5.03
CA PRO A 38 -36.17 49.65 -6.22
C PRO A 38 -34.73 50.15 -6.11
N ALA A 39 -34.53 51.33 -5.51
CA ALA A 39 -33.21 51.91 -5.32
C ALA A 39 -32.34 51.09 -4.36
N LEU A 40 -32.93 50.55 -3.29
CA LEU A 40 -32.21 49.72 -2.31
C LEU A 40 -31.87 48.34 -2.89
N VAL A 41 -32.76 47.75 -3.70
CA VAL A 41 -32.47 46.52 -4.44
C VAL A 41 -31.34 46.73 -5.46
N LEU A 42 -31.35 47.82 -6.21
CA LEU A 42 -30.26 48.16 -7.14
C LEU A 42 -28.94 48.42 -6.42
N ALA A 43 -28.96 49.05 -5.23
CA ALA A 43 -27.77 49.25 -4.43
C ALA A 43 -27.18 47.92 -3.90
N LEU A 44 -28.04 47.00 -3.45
CA LEU A 44 -27.61 45.66 -3.02
C LEU A 44 -27.06 44.83 -4.18
N ILE A 45 -27.69 44.88 -5.36
CA ILE A 45 -27.16 44.24 -6.57
C ILE A 45 -25.81 44.85 -6.94
N GLY A 46 -25.67 46.17 -6.85
CA GLY A 46 -24.41 46.88 -7.10
C GLY A 46 -23.30 46.47 -6.12
N LEU A 47 -23.61 46.32 -4.83
CA LEU A 47 -22.65 45.86 -3.81
C LEU A 47 -22.22 44.41 -4.04
N VAL A 48 -23.16 43.50 -4.33
CA VAL A 48 -22.84 42.09 -4.64
C VAL A 48 -22.01 42.00 -5.92
N ALA A 49 -22.36 42.75 -6.95
CA ALA A 49 -21.58 42.80 -8.19
C ALA A 49 -20.18 43.39 -7.95
N PHE A 50 -20.05 44.41 -7.10
CA PHE A 50 -18.77 45.01 -6.75
C PHE A 50 -17.89 44.06 -5.94
N ASP A 51 -18.45 43.35 -4.95
CA ASP A 51 -17.72 42.33 -4.19
C ASP A 51 -17.26 41.19 -5.10
N VAL A 52 -18.12 40.68 -5.98
CA VAL A 52 -17.74 39.65 -6.96
C VAL A 52 -16.65 40.15 -7.90
N ILE A 53 -16.75 41.38 -8.41
CA ILE A 53 -15.72 41.97 -9.30
C ILE A 53 -14.40 42.18 -8.55
N MET A 54 -14.46 42.59 -7.28
CA MET A 54 -13.29 42.83 -6.44
C MET A 54 -12.60 41.51 -6.10
N GLU A 55 -13.34 40.49 -5.65
CA GLU A 55 -12.78 39.16 -5.37
C GLU A 55 -12.22 38.50 -6.63
N THR A 56 -12.92 38.61 -7.78
CA THR A 56 -12.42 38.07 -9.05
C THR A 56 -11.16 38.80 -9.50
N ASN A 57 -11.04 40.11 -9.29
CA ASN A 57 -9.82 40.87 -9.58
C ASN A 57 -8.67 40.56 -8.61
N ILE A 58 -8.97 40.28 -7.34
CA ILE A 58 -7.95 39.85 -6.37
C ILE A 58 -7.42 38.48 -6.82
N ILE A 59 -8.29 37.50 -7.08
CA ILE A 59 -7.91 36.15 -7.53
C ILE A 59 -7.15 36.20 -8.86
N ALA A 60 -7.57 37.04 -9.82
CA ALA A 60 -6.88 37.21 -11.10
C ALA A 60 -5.50 37.88 -10.99
N ARG A 61 -5.21 38.55 -9.87
CA ARG A 61 -3.92 39.20 -9.58
C ARG A 61 -3.02 38.41 -8.66
N VAL A 62 -3.53 37.36 -8.01
CA VAL A 62 -2.68 36.41 -7.30
C VAL A 62 -1.93 35.58 -8.34
N PRO A 63 -0.59 35.60 -8.35
CA PRO A 63 0.19 34.76 -9.26
C PRO A 63 -0.23 33.30 -9.05
N ALA A 64 -0.44 32.53 -10.12
CA ALA A 64 -0.77 31.09 -10.02
C ALA A 64 0.23 30.34 -9.12
N ALA A 65 1.49 30.80 -9.06
CA ALA A 65 2.52 30.29 -8.16
C ALA A 65 2.23 30.45 -6.66
N MET A 66 1.38 31.41 -6.24
CA MET A 66 1.00 31.62 -4.84
C MET A 66 -0.31 30.92 -4.45
N LEU A 67 -1.08 30.43 -5.42
CA LEU A 67 -2.24 29.54 -5.19
C LEU A 67 -1.85 28.05 -5.27
N ALA A 68 -0.60 27.75 -5.63
CA ALA A 68 -0.13 26.40 -5.97
C ALA A 68 1.02 25.89 -5.09
N SER A 69 1.20 26.38 -3.86
CA SER A 69 2.39 26.01 -3.06
C SER A 69 2.14 25.71 -1.58
N ASP A 70 1.11 24.95 -1.26
CA ASP A 70 1.22 24.03 -0.14
C ASP A 70 1.50 22.65 -0.76
N ALA A 71 2.78 22.33 -0.96
CA ALA A 71 3.15 20.97 -1.32
C ALA A 71 2.58 20.05 -0.25
N GLU A 72 1.70 19.13 -0.63
CA GLU A 72 1.13 18.18 0.32
C GLU A 72 2.28 17.30 0.81
N ILE A 73 2.56 17.33 2.12
CA ILE A 73 3.66 16.58 2.73
C ILE A 73 3.09 15.66 3.78
N CYS A 74 3.58 14.41 3.82
CA CYS A 74 3.28 13.50 4.90
C CYS A 74 4.45 12.55 5.20
N THR A 75 4.42 11.95 6.39
CA THR A 75 5.35 10.90 6.80
C THR A 75 4.56 9.69 7.29
N PRO A 76 4.86 8.47 6.83
CA PRO A 76 4.18 7.28 7.30
C PRO A 76 4.62 6.92 8.73
N THR A 77 3.79 6.17 9.45
CA THR A 77 4.20 5.55 10.71
C THR A 77 4.98 4.27 10.39
N VAL A 78 6.30 4.37 10.36
CA VAL A 78 7.21 3.24 10.15
C VAL A 78 7.15 2.28 11.35
N VAL A 79 7.17 0.98 11.06
CA VAL A 79 7.21 -0.07 12.09
C VAL A 79 8.58 -0.04 12.79
N ASN A 80 8.57 -0.15 14.12
CA ASN A 80 9.79 -0.31 14.88
C ASN A 80 10.35 -1.73 14.70
N ALA A 81 11.51 -1.86 14.05
CA ALA A 81 12.19 -3.15 13.83
C ALA A 81 12.44 -3.94 15.13
N SER A 82 12.68 -3.25 16.25
CA SER A 82 12.90 -3.87 17.57
C SER A 82 11.62 -4.45 18.20
N ALA A 83 10.44 -4.06 17.69
CA ALA A 83 9.14 -4.56 18.16
C ALA A 83 8.57 -5.65 17.25
N ILE A 84 9.28 -6.03 16.18
CA ILE A 84 8.88 -7.10 15.27
C ILE A 84 9.28 -8.45 15.84
N GLU A 85 8.37 -9.42 15.75
CA GLU A 85 8.64 -10.83 15.95
C GLU A 85 9.20 -11.44 14.65
N TYR A 86 10.39 -12.05 14.72
CA TYR A 86 11.05 -12.72 13.59
C TYR A 86 11.18 -14.21 13.89
N HIS A 87 11.16 -15.03 12.83
CA HIS A 87 11.10 -16.49 12.97
C HIS A 87 12.46 -17.18 12.85
N SER A 88 13.53 -16.45 12.53
CA SER A 88 14.90 -16.94 12.56
C SER A 88 15.84 -16.02 13.33
N GLY A 89 16.94 -16.58 13.84
CA GLY A 89 18.02 -15.86 14.54
C GLY A 89 19.09 -15.30 13.60
N HIS A 90 18.76 -15.04 12.33
CA HIS A 90 19.73 -14.57 11.35
C HIS A 90 20.24 -13.15 11.70
N ARG A 91 21.55 -12.91 11.57
CA ARG A 91 22.21 -11.63 11.94
C ARG A 91 21.56 -10.38 11.33
N TYR A 92 20.94 -10.53 10.15
CA TYR A 92 20.18 -9.48 9.47
C TYR A 92 19.20 -8.78 10.41
N TYR A 93 18.45 -9.53 11.22
CA TYR A 93 17.44 -8.94 12.09
C TYR A 93 18.06 -8.18 13.27
N ASP A 94 19.18 -8.63 13.81
CA ASP A 94 19.84 -7.94 14.92
C ASP A 94 20.50 -6.64 14.43
N GLU A 95 21.10 -6.68 13.24
CA GLU A 95 21.62 -5.47 12.59
C GLU A 95 20.47 -4.50 12.26
N LEU A 96 19.38 -4.96 11.63
CA LEU A 96 18.21 -4.16 11.32
C LEU A 96 17.61 -3.47 12.55
N LYS A 97 17.52 -4.17 13.70
CA LYS A 97 17.03 -3.60 14.96
C LYS A 97 17.92 -2.49 15.50
N SER A 98 19.22 -2.56 15.24
CA SER A 98 20.21 -1.59 15.69
C SER A 98 20.32 -0.36 14.77
N LEU A 99 19.78 -0.43 13.55
CA LEU A 99 19.84 0.68 12.60
C LEU A 99 18.91 1.82 12.98
N THR A 100 19.40 3.04 12.82
CA THR A 100 18.57 4.26 12.83
C THR A 100 18.38 4.71 11.39
N ILE A 101 17.14 4.59 10.89
CA ILE A 101 16.78 4.91 9.51
C ILE A 101 15.85 6.12 9.53
N PRO A 102 16.11 7.16 8.71
CA PRO A 102 15.21 8.30 8.61
C PRO A 102 13.83 7.84 8.13
N VAL A 103 12.76 8.45 8.64
CA VAL A 103 11.41 8.19 8.12
C VAL A 103 11.30 8.85 6.74
N PRO A 104 10.77 8.17 5.71
CA PRO A 104 10.61 8.77 4.39
C PRO A 104 9.60 9.94 4.46
N VAL A 105 9.89 10.99 3.72
CA VAL A 105 9.00 12.15 3.56
C VAL A 105 8.39 12.06 2.17
N PHE A 106 7.06 11.99 2.11
CA PHE A 106 6.32 11.94 0.87
C PHE A 106 5.78 13.33 0.52
N HIS A 107 5.89 13.66 -0.76
CA HIS A 107 5.43 14.90 -1.35
C HIS A 107 4.39 14.60 -2.42
N ASP A 108 3.48 15.55 -2.66
CA ASP A 108 2.55 15.55 -3.78
C ASP A 108 1.77 14.23 -3.89
N ASP A 109 1.78 13.57 -5.06
CA ASP A 109 1.04 12.32 -5.29
C ASP A 109 1.43 11.19 -4.32
N HIS A 110 2.65 11.21 -3.77
CA HIS A 110 3.10 10.17 -2.86
C HIS A 110 2.46 10.28 -1.47
N THR A 111 1.77 11.38 -1.14
CA THR A 111 1.07 11.51 0.15
C THR A 111 -0.03 10.46 0.32
N LYS A 112 -0.53 9.90 -0.80
CA LYS A 112 -1.46 8.77 -0.84
C LYS A 112 -0.94 7.54 -0.08
N LEU A 113 0.38 7.39 0.05
CA LEU A 113 1.06 6.33 0.80
C LEU A 113 0.90 6.46 2.33
N CYS A 114 0.54 7.65 2.84
CA CYS A 114 0.21 7.85 4.25
C CYS A 114 -1.26 7.53 4.59
N SER A 115 -2.14 7.45 3.58
CA SER A 115 -3.57 7.29 3.81
C SER A 115 -3.92 5.86 4.22
N LYS A 116 -4.49 5.71 5.42
CA LYS A 116 -4.98 4.40 5.91
C LYS A 116 -6.17 3.88 5.10
N LYS A 117 -6.95 4.79 4.49
CA LYS A 117 -8.18 4.47 3.76
C LYS A 117 -7.88 3.94 2.36
N SER A 118 -6.91 4.53 1.66
CA SER A 118 -6.46 4.06 0.34
C SER A 118 -5.84 2.67 0.42
N ARG A 119 -5.06 2.38 1.46
CA ARG A 119 -4.34 1.10 1.62
C ARG A 119 -5.23 -0.15 1.50
N ILE A 120 -6.46 -0.12 2.02
CA ILE A 120 -7.29 -1.35 2.08
C ILE A 120 -7.64 -1.85 0.68
N GLN A 121 -7.85 -0.92 -0.25
CA GLN A 121 -8.25 -1.18 -1.63
C GLN A 121 -7.07 -1.11 -2.61
N ALA A 122 -5.96 -0.49 -2.20
CA ALA A 122 -4.77 -0.36 -3.03
C ALA A 122 -4.11 -1.72 -3.31
N LYS A 123 -3.68 -1.89 -4.56
CA LYS A 123 -2.86 -3.00 -5.03
C LYS A 123 -1.40 -2.51 -5.00
N TYR A 124 -0.79 -2.38 -6.17
CA TYR A 124 0.55 -1.83 -6.34
C TYR A 124 0.68 -0.37 -5.91
N GLU A 125 -0.42 0.38 -5.86
CA GLU A 125 -0.40 1.81 -5.53
C GLU A 125 0.01 2.09 -4.08
N TYR A 126 0.08 1.05 -3.24
CA TYR A 126 0.59 1.13 -1.87
C TYR A 126 1.98 0.50 -1.70
N CYS A 127 2.57 -0.03 -2.77
CA CYS A 127 3.96 -0.47 -2.74
C CYS A 127 4.88 0.75 -2.72
N LEU A 128 5.96 0.66 -1.95
CA LEU A 128 6.97 1.70 -1.88
C LEU A 128 7.67 1.81 -3.25
N PRO A 129 7.80 3.01 -3.84
CA PRO A 129 8.64 3.21 -5.02
C PRO A 129 10.10 2.97 -4.67
N ILE A 130 10.74 2.01 -5.34
CA ILE A 130 12.13 1.60 -5.09
C ILE A 130 12.85 1.53 -6.42
N SER A 131 13.94 2.28 -6.56
CA SER A 131 14.86 2.13 -7.69
C SER A 131 16.05 1.26 -7.31
N GLY A 132 16.65 0.63 -8.30
CA GLY A 132 17.83 -0.18 -8.10
C GLY A 132 18.43 -0.63 -9.42
N ARG A 133 19.70 -1.02 -9.35
CA ARG A 133 20.38 -1.71 -10.45
C ARG A 133 19.86 -3.14 -10.54
N LYS A 134 19.81 -3.64 -11.77
CA LYS A 134 19.39 -5.00 -12.14
C LYS A 134 20.47 -5.74 -12.95
N ASP A 135 21.63 -5.10 -13.13
CA ASP A 135 22.68 -5.60 -14.01
C ASP A 135 23.70 -6.48 -13.27
N SER A 136 24.31 -7.38 -14.04
CA SER A 136 25.48 -8.17 -13.61
C SER A 136 26.77 -7.45 -14.05
N PRO A 137 27.85 -7.51 -13.26
CA PRO A 137 28.03 -8.32 -12.06
C PRO A 137 27.55 -7.65 -10.75
N PHE A 138 26.97 -6.45 -10.82
CA PHE A 138 26.64 -5.68 -9.61
C PHE A 138 25.66 -6.41 -8.69
N CYS A 139 24.65 -7.06 -9.26
CA CYS A 139 23.60 -7.77 -8.53
C CYS A 139 23.84 -9.28 -8.40
N THR A 140 25.01 -9.78 -8.77
CA THR A 140 25.32 -11.22 -8.66
C THR A 140 25.43 -11.62 -7.19
N ALA A 141 24.69 -12.67 -6.78
CA ALA A 141 24.63 -13.13 -5.39
C ALA A 141 24.24 -12.04 -4.38
N ALA A 142 23.43 -11.07 -4.83
CA ALA A 142 22.90 -10.00 -3.99
C ALA A 142 22.14 -10.56 -2.79
N ASP A 143 22.32 -9.94 -1.64
CA ASP A 143 21.83 -10.40 -0.36
C ASP A 143 21.08 -9.29 0.40
N ARG A 144 20.15 -9.66 1.30
CA ARG A 144 19.42 -8.69 2.11
C ARG A 144 20.34 -7.93 3.07
N MET A 145 21.48 -8.51 3.44
CA MET A 145 22.52 -7.81 4.21
C MET A 145 23.05 -6.56 3.48
N ASP A 146 23.03 -6.53 2.14
CA ASP A 146 23.48 -5.36 1.36
C ASP A 146 22.61 -4.12 1.63
N LEU A 147 21.38 -4.32 2.12
CA LEU A 147 20.45 -3.24 2.45
C LEU A 147 20.77 -2.56 3.78
N LEU A 148 21.69 -3.10 4.58
CA LEU A 148 22.05 -2.59 5.90
C LEU A 148 23.30 -1.68 5.88
N ASP A 149 24.08 -1.68 4.79
CA ASP A 149 25.26 -0.82 4.67
C ASP A 149 24.90 0.60 4.22
N LEU A 150 24.81 1.50 5.21
CA LEU A 150 24.41 2.89 5.03
C LEU A 150 25.48 3.80 4.41
N ARG A 151 26.66 3.26 4.08
CA ARG A 151 27.84 4.08 3.76
C ARG A 151 27.97 4.51 2.31
N SER A 152 26.96 4.34 1.47
CA SER A 152 27.17 4.72 0.08
C SER A 152 25.95 5.29 -0.63
N SER A 153 26.21 6.36 -1.37
CA SER A 153 25.45 6.80 -2.53
C SER A 153 25.42 5.76 -3.67
N LYS A 154 25.71 4.47 -3.40
CA LYS A 154 25.65 3.43 -4.43
C LYS A 154 24.18 3.06 -4.64
N SER A 155 23.85 2.81 -5.89
CA SER A 155 22.57 2.25 -6.28
C SER A 155 22.30 0.95 -5.52
N ILE A 156 21.09 0.79 -4.99
CA ILE A 156 20.61 -0.47 -4.40
C ILE A 156 20.63 -1.56 -5.48
N CYS A 157 20.97 -2.79 -5.13
CA CYS A 157 20.68 -3.91 -6.01
C CYS A 157 19.23 -4.36 -5.82
N TYR A 158 18.48 -4.43 -6.92
CA TYR A 158 17.07 -4.84 -6.89
C TYR A 158 16.89 -6.26 -6.31
N ALA A 159 17.81 -7.17 -6.65
CA ALA A 159 17.82 -8.53 -6.13
C ALA A 159 18.06 -8.63 -4.60
N SER A 160 18.73 -7.66 -3.97
CA SER A 160 18.84 -7.60 -2.49
C SER A 160 17.48 -7.36 -1.83
N VAL A 161 16.63 -6.51 -2.43
CA VAL A 161 15.27 -6.24 -1.96
C VAL A 161 14.37 -7.46 -2.16
N LEU A 162 14.51 -8.13 -3.31
CA LEU A 162 13.81 -9.37 -3.61
C LEU A 162 14.21 -10.52 -2.67
N HIS A 163 15.50 -10.65 -2.33
CA HIS A 163 15.96 -11.64 -1.36
C HIS A 163 15.38 -11.39 0.05
N MET A 164 15.27 -10.12 0.46
CA MET A 164 14.59 -9.74 1.70
C MET A 164 13.10 -10.14 1.68
N LEU A 165 12.39 -9.79 0.60
CA LEU A 165 10.97 -10.13 0.41
C LEU A 165 10.75 -11.63 0.43
N LEU A 166 11.54 -12.39 -0.33
CA LEU A 166 11.47 -13.85 -0.42
C LEU A 166 11.51 -14.47 0.98
N LEU A 167 12.54 -14.15 1.77
CA LEU A 167 12.73 -14.75 3.08
C LEU A 167 11.63 -14.38 4.07
N GLU A 168 11.23 -13.12 4.10
CA GLU A 168 10.24 -12.63 5.07
C GLU A 168 8.85 -13.18 4.79
N VAL A 169 8.48 -13.29 3.51
CA VAL A 169 7.20 -13.88 3.11
C VAL A 169 7.21 -15.40 3.32
N PHE A 170 8.31 -16.08 2.99
CA PHE A 170 8.45 -17.52 3.21
C PHE A 170 8.35 -17.90 4.69
N GLU A 171 9.10 -17.20 5.57
CA GLU A 171 9.05 -17.43 7.01
C GLU A 171 7.65 -17.18 7.60
N GLU A 172 6.95 -16.12 7.14
CA GLU A 172 5.58 -15.83 7.60
C GLU A 172 4.55 -16.86 7.11
N LEU A 173 4.71 -17.38 5.90
CA LEU A 173 3.88 -18.48 5.39
C LEU A 173 4.04 -19.71 6.29
N GLN A 174 5.28 -20.12 6.60
CA GLN A 174 5.54 -21.25 7.50
C GLN A 174 4.96 -20.99 8.91
N ALA A 175 5.21 -19.81 9.47
CA ALA A 175 4.76 -19.46 10.82
C ALA A 175 3.22 -19.35 10.95
N THR A 176 2.50 -19.22 9.85
CA THR A 176 1.02 -19.22 9.79
C THR A 176 0.43 -20.58 9.42
N GLY A 177 1.26 -21.62 9.33
CA GLY A 177 0.83 -22.99 9.06
C GLY A 177 0.61 -23.30 7.58
N ASN A 178 1.05 -22.42 6.67
CA ASN A 178 1.11 -22.72 5.25
C ASN A 178 2.34 -23.58 4.95
N ILE A 179 2.33 -24.26 3.81
CA ILE A 179 3.46 -25.07 3.33
C ILE A 179 4.01 -24.39 2.07
N PRO A 180 4.92 -23.41 2.21
CA PRO A 180 5.52 -22.73 1.08
C PRO A 180 6.66 -23.52 0.46
N PHE A 181 6.92 -23.28 -0.82
CA PHE A 181 8.01 -23.88 -1.57
C PHE A 181 8.47 -22.93 -2.69
N LEU A 182 9.74 -23.02 -3.12
CA LEU A 182 10.23 -22.21 -4.24
C LEU A 182 9.66 -22.75 -5.56
N ALA A 183 9.17 -21.83 -6.38
CA ALA A 183 8.65 -22.09 -7.72
C ALA A 183 9.32 -21.14 -8.74
N PHE A 184 9.04 -21.37 -10.03
CA PHE A 184 9.33 -20.47 -11.15
C PHE A 184 10.72 -19.82 -11.11
N GLY A 185 10.81 -18.49 -11.24
CA GLY A 185 12.06 -17.74 -11.40
C GLY A 185 12.93 -17.81 -10.14
N SER A 186 12.31 -17.93 -8.97
CA SER A 186 13.03 -18.14 -7.71
C SER A 186 13.68 -19.52 -7.63
N LEU A 187 12.97 -20.58 -8.01
CA LEU A 187 13.55 -21.92 -8.13
C LEU A 187 14.65 -21.96 -9.20
N LEU A 188 14.44 -21.29 -10.34
CA LEU A 188 15.45 -21.17 -11.39
C LEU A 188 16.72 -20.50 -10.88
N GLY A 189 16.59 -19.40 -10.12
CA GLY A 189 17.72 -18.72 -9.50
C GLY A 189 18.51 -19.62 -8.54
N ALA A 190 17.79 -20.37 -7.71
CA ALA A 190 18.38 -21.36 -6.79
C ALA A 190 19.16 -22.45 -7.53
N VAL A 191 18.58 -23.04 -8.58
CA VAL A 191 19.19 -24.13 -9.37
C VAL A 191 20.38 -23.62 -10.21
N ARG A 192 20.25 -22.44 -10.83
CA ARG A 192 21.25 -21.94 -11.78
C ARG A 192 22.47 -21.32 -11.11
N ASN A 193 22.25 -20.49 -10.09
CA ASN A 193 23.29 -19.65 -9.49
C ASN A 193 23.31 -19.73 -7.96
N GLY A 194 22.33 -20.39 -7.33
CA GLY A 194 22.17 -20.36 -5.88
C GLY A 194 21.83 -18.96 -5.36
N SER A 195 21.21 -18.10 -6.17
CA SER A 195 20.86 -16.71 -5.80
C SER A 195 19.59 -16.23 -6.51
N VAL A 196 19.02 -15.12 -6.05
CA VAL A 196 17.99 -14.41 -6.83
C VAL A 196 18.57 -13.97 -8.18
N ILE A 197 17.76 -14.01 -9.24
CA ILE A 197 18.17 -13.61 -10.59
C ILE A 197 18.28 -12.07 -10.65
N PRO A 198 19.43 -11.48 -11.04
CA PRO A 198 19.66 -10.03 -11.00
C PRO A 198 18.65 -9.13 -11.75
N PHE A 199 18.10 -9.64 -12.84
CA PHE A 199 17.33 -8.87 -13.84
C PHE A 199 15.82 -9.11 -13.79
N THR A 200 15.30 -9.61 -12.68
CA THR A 200 13.86 -9.81 -12.47
C THR A 200 13.24 -8.73 -11.58
N GLU A 201 11.92 -8.59 -11.64
CA GLU A 201 11.12 -7.66 -10.84
C GLU A 201 10.58 -8.30 -9.57
N ASP A 202 10.61 -9.63 -9.49
CA ASP A 202 9.85 -10.44 -8.55
C ASP A 202 10.57 -11.70 -8.07
N VAL A 203 9.97 -12.31 -7.05
CA VAL A 203 10.29 -13.65 -6.57
C VAL A 203 9.00 -14.43 -6.42
N ASP A 204 9.11 -15.74 -6.51
CA ASP A 204 8.00 -16.66 -6.73
C ASP A 204 7.97 -17.69 -5.60
N ILE A 205 6.85 -17.75 -4.89
CA ILE A 205 6.63 -18.73 -3.84
C ILE A 205 5.35 -19.49 -4.15
N GLY A 206 5.45 -20.81 -4.31
CA GLY A 206 4.28 -21.67 -4.30
C GLY A 206 3.84 -21.97 -2.86
N PHE A 207 2.55 -22.25 -2.65
CA PHE A 207 2.05 -22.77 -1.38
C PHE A 207 0.99 -23.86 -1.58
N VAL A 208 0.97 -24.85 -0.70
CA VAL A 208 0.03 -25.99 -0.79
C VAL A 208 -1.34 -25.64 -0.24
N GLY A 209 -2.37 -25.96 -1.03
CA GLY A 209 -3.77 -25.82 -0.65
C GLY A 209 -4.23 -24.38 -0.57
N GLU A 210 -5.40 -24.16 0.02
CA GLU A 210 -5.88 -22.80 0.27
C GLU A 210 -5.08 -22.14 1.38
N MET A 211 -4.83 -20.83 1.24
CA MET A 211 -4.02 -20.08 2.18
C MET A 211 -4.63 -20.12 3.59
N VAL A 212 -3.94 -20.82 4.49
CA VAL A 212 -4.34 -20.98 5.87
C VAL A 212 -4.22 -19.63 6.56
N THR A 213 -5.32 -19.15 7.13
CA THR A 213 -5.38 -17.90 7.89
C THR A 213 -4.88 -16.67 7.10
N GLN A 214 -5.32 -16.51 5.85
CA GLN A 214 -4.99 -15.37 4.98
C GLN A 214 -5.00 -14.00 5.69
N ASP A 215 -6.03 -13.69 6.48
CA ASP A 215 -6.12 -12.42 7.22
C ASP A 215 -5.04 -12.29 8.31
N THR A 216 -4.66 -13.40 8.95
CA THR A 216 -3.55 -13.46 9.90
C THR A 216 -2.22 -13.23 9.19
N LEU A 217 -1.97 -13.90 8.06
CA LEU A 217 -0.77 -13.69 7.25
C LEU A 217 -0.65 -12.22 6.82
N ARG A 218 -1.72 -11.66 6.25
CA ARG A 218 -1.79 -10.25 5.87
C ARG A 218 -1.51 -9.32 7.05
N LEU A 219 -2.04 -9.62 8.24
CA LEU A 219 -1.78 -8.84 9.45
C LEU A 219 -0.33 -8.96 9.92
N ARG A 220 0.29 -10.15 9.88
CA ARG A 220 1.68 -10.37 10.27
C ARG A 220 2.66 -9.68 9.33
N LEU A 221 2.48 -9.86 8.02
CA LEU A 221 3.23 -9.13 6.99
C LEU A 221 3.10 -7.61 7.17
N ARG A 222 1.89 -7.12 7.43
CA ARG A 222 1.68 -5.70 7.72
C ARG A 222 2.39 -5.22 8.99
N LYS A 223 2.43 -6.04 10.05
CA LYS A 223 3.18 -5.73 11.27
C LYS A 223 4.69 -5.71 11.05
N LYS A 224 5.18 -6.25 9.93
CA LYS A 224 6.56 -6.13 9.45
C LYS A 224 6.77 -5.01 8.42
N GLY A 225 5.69 -4.34 8.03
CA GLY A 225 5.71 -3.26 7.05
C GLY A 225 5.73 -3.73 5.60
N TYR A 226 5.16 -4.91 5.33
CA TYR A 226 4.84 -5.38 3.99
C TYR A 226 3.37 -5.14 3.65
N HIS A 227 3.06 -5.04 2.37
CA HIS A 227 1.70 -4.91 1.85
C HIS A 227 1.34 -6.13 1.03
N MET A 228 0.33 -6.87 1.49
CA MET A 228 -0.22 -8.03 0.80
C MET A 228 -1.58 -7.68 0.20
N PHE A 229 -1.75 -7.99 -1.08
CA PHE A 229 -2.95 -7.71 -1.88
C PHE A 229 -3.19 -8.82 -2.92
N PHE A 230 -4.41 -8.86 -3.46
CA PHE A 230 -4.78 -9.81 -4.50
C PHE A 230 -4.93 -9.09 -5.84
N MET A 231 -4.28 -9.62 -6.87
CA MET A 231 -4.40 -9.19 -8.27
C MET A 231 -4.14 -10.41 -9.15
N ASP A 232 -5.23 -11.12 -9.47
CA ASP A 232 -5.26 -12.42 -10.15
C ASP A 232 -4.66 -13.54 -9.29
N ILE A 233 -3.51 -13.29 -8.67
CA ILE A 233 -2.85 -14.08 -7.63
C ILE A 233 -2.55 -13.22 -6.39
N TRP A 234 -2.13 -13.85 -5.29
CA TRP A 234 -1.69 -13.14 -4.11
C TRP A 234 -0.31 -12.54 -4.32
N ARG A 235 -0.13 -11.29 -3.89
CA ARG A 235 1.12 -10.56 -4.05
C ARG A 235 1.55 -9.86 -2.78
N VAL A 236 2.86 -9.71 -2.59
CA VAL A 236 3.44 -8.98 -1.46
C VAL A 236 4.51 -8.02 -1.94
N CYS A 237 4.51 -6.78 -1.46
CA CYS A 237 5.56 -5.81 -1.73
C CYS A 237 5.99 -5.06 -0.45
N VAL A 238 7.09 -4.31 -0.54
CA VAL A 238 7.53 -3.43 0.54
C VAL A 238 6.53 -2.29 0.70
N ALA A 239 6.03 -2.05 1.91
CA ALA A 239 5.10 -0.96 2.18
C ALA A 239 5.83 0.30 2.68
N PRO A 240 5.19 1.49 2.61
CA PRO A 240 5.67 2.74 3.21
C PRO A 240 5.99 2.68 4.70
N THR A 241 5.45 1.68 5.40
CA THR A 241 5.65 1.48 6.83
C THR A 241 6.82 0.54 7.16
N HIS A 242 7.54 0.00 6.16
CA HIS A 242 8.67 -0.91 6.37
C HIS A 242 9.82 -0.22 7.13
N PRO A 243 10.52 -0.91 8.06
CA PRO A 243 11.66 -0.33 8.77
C PRO A 243 12.76 0.26 7.86
N LEU A 244 12.99 -0.36 6.70
CA LEU A 244 13.95 0.14 5.69
C LEU A 244 13.37 1.19 4.73
N ALA A 245 12.09 1.61 4.86
CA ALA A 245 11.43 2.43 3.85
C ALA A 245 12.17 3.75 3.56
N GLY A 246 12.77 4.37 4.58
CA GLY A 246 13.56 5.59 4.38
C GLY A 246 14.82 5.44 3.53
N HIS A 247 15.38 4.23 3.45
CA HIS A 247 16.53 3.95 2.58
C HIS A 247 16.11 3.44 1.21
N LEU A 248 15.01 2.70 1.13
CA LEU A 248 14.58 2.07 -0.12
C LEU A 248 13.80 3.04 -1.02
N TYR A 249 13.16 4.05 -0.43
CA TYR A 249 12.28 4.97 -1.15
C TYR A 249 13.01 5.83 -2.17
N ASP A 250 12.57 5.77 -3.43
CA ASP A 250 12.98 6.71 -4.48
C ASP A 250 11.85 7.73 -4.77
N PRO A 251 12.01 9.01 -4.41
CA PRO A 251 11.00 10.03 -4.66
C PRO A 251 10.84 10.40 -6.15
N ASN A 252 11.75 9.99 -7.03
CA ASN A 252 11.69 10.32 -8.46
C ASN A 252 10.88 9.31 -9.28
N LEU A 253 10.56 8.15 -8.70
CA LEU A 253 9.70 7.16 -9.33
C LEU A 253 8.23 7.47 -9.04
N PRO A 254 7.32 7.34 -10.03
CA PRO A 254 5.90 7.50 -9.77
C PRO A 254 5.35 6.35 -8.91
N LEU A 255 4.20 6.57 -8.28
CA LEU A 255 3.37 5.45 -7.83
C LEU A 255 3.00 4.57 -9.03
N THR A 256 3.08 3.26 -8.87
CA THR A 256 2.77 2.32 -9.94
C THR A 256 1.46 1.56 -9.68
N ASN A 257 0.80 1.18 -10.77
CA ASN A 257 -0.33 0.26 -10.79
C ASN A 257 0.05 -1.11 -11.39
N ASN A 258 1.33 -1.35 -11.62
CA ASN A 258 1.87 -2.52 -12.32
C ASN A 258 3.15 -3.07 -11.65
N PHE A 259 3.82 -3.99 -12.34
CA PHE A 259 5.01 -4.74 -11.94
C PHE A 259 6.31 -3.93 -11.78
N ALA A 260 6.27 -2.60 -11.82
CA ALA A 260 7.45 -1.72 -11.77
C ALA A 260 8.07 -1.53 -10.36
N VAL A 261 7.72 -2.37 -9.38
CA VAL A 261 8.24 -2.37 -8.00
C VAL A 261 8.70 -3.77 -7.60
N PRO A 262 9.53 -3.96 -6.57
CA PRO A 262 9.87 -5.30 -6.10
C PRO A 262 8.66 -5.97 -5.44
N TYR A 263 8.30 -7.17 -5.87
CA TYR A 263 7.20 -7.93 -5.28
C TYR A 263 7.48 -9.44 -5.17
N VAL A 264 6.59 -10.13 -4.47
CA VAL A 264 6.50 -11.58 -4.41
C VAL A 264 5.19 -11.98 -5.06
N ASP A 265 5.22 -12.96 -5.96
CA ASP A 265 4.04 -13.67 -6.43
C ASP A 265 3.85 -14.97 -5.63
N LEU A 266 2.61 -15.21 -5.19
CA LEU A 266 2.22 -16.36 -4.40
C LEU A 266 1.26 -17.25 -5.20
N TYR A 267 1.73 -18.43 -5.57
CA TYR A 267 1.01 -19.38 -6.43
C TYR A 267 0.42 -20.52 -5.62
N MET A 268 -0.89 -20.75 -5.77
CA MET A 268 -1.55 -21.85 -5.09
C MET A 268 -1.28 -23.18 -5.82
N MET A 269 -0.97 -24.24 -5.06
CA MET A 269 -0.84 -25.60 -5.58
C MET A 269 -1.81 -26.56 -4.87
N LYS A 270 -2.70 -27.21 -5.63
CA LYS A 270 -3.72 -28.12 -5.09
C LYS A 270 -3.50 -29.53 -5.60
N GLN A 271 -3.66 -30.53 -4.73
CA GLN A 271 -3.65 -31.92 -5.16
C GLN A 271 -4.98 -32.26 -5.85
N THR A 272 -4.90 -32.95 -6.98
CA THR A 272 -6.05 -33.48 -7.71
C THR A 272 -6.50 -34.82 -7.12
N ASP A 273 -7.71 -35.28 -7.49
CA ASP A 273 -8.25 -36.56 -7.02
C ASP A 273 -7.38 -37.76 -7.42
N ASP A 274 -6.65 -37.65 -8.54
CA ASP A 274 -5.75 -38.69 -9.05
C ASP A 274 -4.35 -38.69 -8.39
N GLY A 275 -4.11 -37.74 -7.48
CA GLY A 275 -2.85 -37.61 -6.72
C GLY A 275 -1.78 -36.72 -7.37
N ASP A 276 -2.06 -36.21 -8.57
CA ASP A 276 -1.26 -35.18 -9.25
C ASP A 276 -1.53 -33.78 -8.66
N TRP A 277 -0.85 -32.76 -9.16
CA TRP A 277 -0.89 -31.42 -8.58
C TRP A 277 -1.18 -30.37 -9.63
N ASP A 278 -2.17 -29.54 -9.37
CA ASP A 278 -2.53 -28.36 -10.15
C ASP A 278 -1.85 -27.13 -9.54
N LEU A 279 -0.99 -26.47 -10.32
CA LEU A 279 -0.28 -25.24 -9.93
C LEU A 279 -0.77 -24.04 -10.73
N GLU A 280 -1.21 -23.01 -10.02
CA GLU A 280 -1.64 -21.74 -10.59
C GLU A 280 -0.55 -21.10 -11.47
N GLU A 281 -0.94 -20.56 -12.62
CA GLU A 281 -0.08 -19.94 -13.66
C GLU A 281 0.97 -20.87 -14.33
N LEU A 282 1.01 -22.17 -14.02
CA LEU A 282 1.85 -23.10 -14.77
C LEU A 282 1.24 -23.41 -16.15
N ASP A 283 2.01 -23.20 -17.21
CA ASP A 283 1.69 -23.60 -18.57
C ASP A 283 2.77 -24.56 -19.11
N GLY A 284 2.77 -25.78 -18.55
CA GLY A 284 3.68 -26.85 -18.93
C GLY A 284 3.17 -27.72 -20.08
N SER A 285 3.90 -28.80 -20.38
CA SER A 285 3.53 -29.72 -21.46
C SER A 285 2.17 -30.42 -21.22
N ASN A 286 1.73 -30.49 -19.96
CA ASN A 286 0.44 -30.99 -19.53
C ASN A 286 -0.44 -29.89 -18.91
N GLY A 287 -0.30 -28.64 -19.39
CA GLY A 287 -0.96 -27.47 -18.80
C GLY A 287 -0.44 -27.22 -17.38
N CYS A 288 -1.35 -26.97 -16.43
CA CYS A 288 -1.02 -26.68 -15.04
C CYS A 288 -0.75 -27.91 -14.16
N ILE A 289 -0.80 -29.13 -14.73
CA ILE A 289 -0.75 -30.38 -13.95
C ILE A 289 0.66 -30.98 -13.90
N LEU A 290 1.16 -31.17 -12.68
CA LEU A 290 2.42 -31.82 -12.35
C LEU A 290 2.20 -33.24 -11.79
N PRO A 291 2.96 -34.25 -12.22
CA PRO A 291 2.85 -35.60 -11.66
C PRO A 291 3.17 -35.64 -10.16
N GLY A 292 2.40 -36.41 -9.39
CA GLY A 292 2.54 -36.53 -7.93
C GLY A 292 3.96 -36.85 -7.45
N ASN A 293 4.65 -37.76 -8.13
CA ASN A 293 6.02 -38.18 -7.81
C ASN A 293 7.11 -37.16 -8.21
N LYS A 294 6.75 -36.10 -8.95
CA LYS A 294 7.62 -34.96 -9.27
C LYS A 294 7.46 -33.82 -8.28
N VAL A 295 6.35 -33.79 -7.55
CA VAL A 295 6.07 -32.81 -6.50
C VAL A 295 6.47 -33.32 -5.12
N GLN A 296 6.12 -34.56 -4.77
CA GLN A 296 6.37 -35.13 -3.45
C GLN A 296 7.30 -36.36 -3.48
N PRO A 297 8.09 -36.60 -2.40
CA PRO A 297 8.25 -35.72 -1.22
C PRO A 297 8.99 -34.43 -1.59
N PHE A 298 8.68 -33.33 -0.89
CA PHE A 298 9.41 -32.07 -1.10
C PHE A 298 10.91 -32.26 -0.88
N SER A 299 11.69 -31.57 -1.72
CA SER A 299 13.15 -31.52 -1.63
C SER A 299 13.59 -30.12 -1.19
N GLN A 300 14.91 -29.88 -1.09
CA GLN A 300 15.44 -28.57 -0.69
C GLN A 300 16.47 -28.05 -1.69
N VAL A 301 16.42 -26.74 -1.93
CA VAL A 301 17.42 -25.96 -2.66
C VAL A 301 17.90 -24.80 -1.78
N ALA A 302 18.90 -24.05 -2.22
CA ALA A 302 19.41 -22.91 -1.47
C ALA A 302 19.51 -21.64 -2.32
N ILE A 303 19.16 -20.51 -1.70
CA ILE A 303 19.45 -19.16 -2.21
C ILE A 303 20.35 -18.48 -1.17
N ASN A 304 21.52 -18.04 -1.61
CA ASN A 304 22.57 -17.47 -0.76
C ASN A 304 22.92 -18.33 0.46
N GLY A 305 22.84 -19.65 0.31
CA GLY A 305 23.10 -20.63 1.38
C GLY A 305 21.95 -20.82 2.38
N MET A 306 20.84 -20.11 2.23
CA MET A 306 19.62 -20.31 3.02
C MET A 306 18.78 -21.43 2.38
N PRO A 307 18.36 -22.46 3.14
CA PRO A 307 17.59 -23.57 2.60
C PRO A 307 16.11 -23.20 2.41
N PHE A 308 15.52 -23.69 1.33
CA PHE A 308 14.09 -23.58 1.05
C PHE A 308 13.55 -24.90 0.51
N ASP A 309 12.33 -25.24 0.91
CA ASP A 309 11.62 -26.38 0.34
C ASP A 309 11.25 -26.08 -1.12
N THR A 310 11.22 -27.13 -1.95
CA THR A 310 10.77 -27.12 -3.34
C THR A 310 10.19 -28.48 -3.70
N VAL A 311 9.69 -28.63 -4.92
CA VAL A 311 9.18 -29.90 -5.47
C VAL A 311 10.25 -31.00 -5.45
N ALA A 312 9.81 -32.27 -5.50
CA ALA A 312 10.71 -33.42 -5.47
C ALA A 312 11.76 -33.43 -6.60
N ASP A 313 11.38 -32.95 -7.78
CA ASP A 313 12.23 -32.89 -8.97
C ASP A 313 12.24 -31.45 -9.55
N PRO A 314 13.13 -30.58 -9.04
CA PRO A 314 13.23 -29.19 -9.50
C PRO A 314 13.58 -29.06 -10.99
N GLU A 315 14.39 -29.97 -11.52
CA GLU A 315 14.79 -29.93 -12.93
C GLU A 315 13.61 -30.25 -13.85
N PHE A 316 12.81 -31.27 -13.48
CA PHE A 316 11.57 -31.55 -14.20
C PHE A 316 10.64 -30.34 -14.20
N PHE A 317 10.41 -29.73 -13.03
CA PHE A 317 9.56 -28.56 -12.90
C PHE A 317 10.03 -27.40 -13.79
N LEU A 318 11.33 -27.09 -13.78
CA LEU A 318 11.88 -26.00 -14.58
C LEU A 318 11.82 -26.27 -16.09
N LYS A 319 11.93 -27.54 -16.51
CA LYS A 319 11.69 -27.92 -17.91
C LYS A 319 10.24 -27.75 -18.32
N GLU A 320 9.30 -28.11 -17.46
CA GLU A 320 7.88 -27.86 -17.71
C GLU A 320 7.59 -26.36 -17.81
N ALA A 321 8.13 -25.55 -16.89
CA ALA A 321 7.86 -24.11 -16.85
C ALA A 321 8.54 -23.31 -17.96
N TYR A 322 9.74 -23.70 -18.41
CA TYR A 322 10.60 -22.87 -19.28
C TYR A 322 11.16 -23.57 -20.51
N GLY A 323 10.94 -24.88 -20.66
CA GLY A 323 11.48 -25.71 -21.74
C GLY A 323 12.89 -26.27 -21.47
N ASP A 324 13.39 -27.07 -22.41
CA ASP A 324 14.67 -27.79 -22.28
C ASP A 324 15.90 -26.87 -22.11
N ASP A 325 15.81 -25.62 -22.57
CA ASP A 325 16.88 -24.64 -22.53
C ASP A 325 16.79 -23.68 -21.34
N TYR A 326 15.99 -24.01 -20.30
CA TYR A 326 15.75 -23.17 -19.12
C TYR A 326 17.02 -22.66 -18.43
N MET A 327 18.13 -23.41 -18.52
CA MET A 327 19.43 -23.02 -17.94
C MET A 327 20.14 -21.91 -18.72
N THR A 328 19.72 -21.63 -19.95
CA THR A 328 20.30 -20.60 -20.82
C THR A 328 19.55 -19.29 -20.61
N PRO A 329 20.18 -18.23 -20.07
CA PRO A 329 19.53 -16.93 -19.95
C PRO A 329 19.10 -16.41 -21.33
N LYS A 330 17.81 -16.11 -21.47
CA LYS A 330 17.25 -15.46 -22.66
C LYS A 330 17.15 -13.95 -22.40
N PRO A 331 17.58 -13.08 -23.33
CA PRO A 331 17.24 -11.67 -23.26
C PRO A 331 15.72 -11.53 -23.24
N ARG A 332 15.21 -10.59 -22.44
CA ARG A 332 13.82 -10.15 -22.62
C ARG A 332 13.80 -9.22 -23.82
N ASP A 333 12.88 -9.45 -24.76
CA ASP A 333 12.58 -8.45 -25.79
C ASP A 333 12.02 -7.22 -25.07
N GLU A 334 12.59 -6.04 -25.34
CA GLU A 334 12.20 -4.76 -24.72
C GLU A 334 10.78 -4.30 -25.10
#